data_AF-A0A949EGC9-F1
#
_entry.id   AF-A0A949EGC9-F1
#
_cell.length_a   1.000
_cell.length_b   1.000
_cell.length_c   1.000
_cell.angle_alpha   90.00
_cell.angle_beta   90.00
_cell.angle_gamma   90.00
#
_symmetry.space_group_name_H-M   'P 1'
#
loop_
_entity.id
_entity.type
_entity.pdbx_description
1 polymer ?
#
loop_
_entity_poly.entity_id
_entity_poly.type
_entity_poly.pdbx_seq_one_letter_code
_entity_poly.pdbx_strand_id
1 'polypeptide(L)'
;MQKKCFFVLVAVLVLAVSSFVVAGEFKVYPGAKLDERATNDASELAKQANMGSELKVYTTDDAFDMVASFYKGIGTEYKMPSGPTKGPQCAFILFDEEKDLSTSKLWAKIQRPAWELYKEDIKEMKLRDITVIILVEK
;
A
#
# COMPACT_ATOMS: atom_id res chain seq x y z
N MET A 1 -53.98 -8.62 19.22
CA MET A 1 -53.11 -9.51 18.41
C MET A 1 -52.26 -8.69 17.44
N GLN A 2 -51.43 -7.73 17.92
CA GLN A 2 -50.70 -6.77 17.03
C GLN A 2 -49.24 -6.50 17.41
N LYS A 3 -48.67 -7.19 18.41
CA LYS A 3 -47.31 -6.88 18.92
C LYS A 3 -46.20 -7.74 18.33
N LYS A 4 -46.52 -8.74 17.49
CA LYS A 4 -45.53 -9.69 16.94
C LYS A 4 -45.01 -9.30 15.55
N CYS A 5 -45.78 -8.53 14.76
CA CYS A 5 -45.37 -8.13 13.41
C CYS A 5 -44.37 -6.96 13.41
N PHE A 6 -44.34 -6.14 14.45
CA PHE A 6 -43.43 -4.98 14.51
C PHE A 6 -41.97 -5.40 14.73
N PHE A 7 -41.74 -6.50 15.45
CA PHE A 7 -40.39 -7.01 15.72
C PHE A 7 -39.73 -7.69 14.51
N VAL A 8 -40.52 -8.22 13.57
CA VAL A 8 -39.99 -8.83 12.35
C VAL A 8 -39.52 -7.78 11.36
N LEU A 9 -40.14 -6.58 11.36
CA LEU A 9 -39.80 -5.51 10.43
C LEU A 9 -38.50 -4.77 10.81
N VAL A 10 -38.13 -4.75 12.09
CA VAL A 10 -36.87 -4.15 12.57
C VAL A 10 -35.68 -5.10 12.39
N ALA A 11 -35.88 -6.41 12.48
CA ALA A 11 -34.81 -7.39 12.34
C ALA A 11 -34.25 -7.50 10.89
N VAL A 12 -35.05 -7.17 9.88
CA VAL A 12 -34.63 -7.19 8.47
C VAL A 12 -33.87 -5.92 8.07
N LEU A 13 -34.09 -4.79 8.75
CA LEU A 13 -33.43 -3.52 8.44
C LEU A 13 -31.97 -3.43 8.95
N VAL A 14 -31.58 -4.30 9.90
CA VAL A 14 -30.23 -4.29 10.50
C VAL A 14 -29.22 -5.13 9.72
N LEU A 15 -29.67 -5.99 8.80
CA LEU A 15 -28.80 -6.90 8.03
C LEU A 15 -28.34 -6.35 6.67
N ALA A 16 -28.71 -5.12 6.32
CA ALA A 16 -28.37 -4.49 5.04
C ALA A 16 -27.26 -3.43 5.15
N VAL A 17 -26.45 -3.46 6.21
CA VAL A 17 -25.13 -2.80 6.17
C VAL A 17 -24.17 -3.74 5.44
N SER A 18 -24.44 -3.98 4.16
CA SER A 18 -23.46 -4.55 3.25
C SER A 18 -22.26 -3.62 3.27
N SER A 19 -21.17 -4.08 3.86
CA SER A 19 -19.87 -3.43 3.84
C SER A 19 -19.48 -3.18 2.38
N PHE A 20 -19.84 -2.02 1.84
CA PHE A 20 -19.20 -1.48 0.66
C PHE A 20 -17.78 -1.14 1.10
N VAL A 21 -16.89 -2.11 1.02
CA VAL A 21 -15.45 -1.86 1.06
C VAL A 21 -15.17 -1.13 -0.24
N VAL A 22 -15.18 0.20 -0.18
CA VAL A 22 -14.77 1.01 -1.33
C VAL A 22 -13.31 0.65 -1.59
N ALA A 23 -13.02 0.01 -2.73
CA ALA A 23 -11.67 -0.09 -3.25
C ALA A 23 -11.08 1.33 -3.25
N GLY A 24 -10.05 1.54 -2.44
CA GLY A 24 -9.44 2.86 -2.28
C GLY A 24 -8.72 3.25 -3.56
N GLU A 25 -8.86 4.50 -3.99
CA GLU A 25 -7.97 5.04 -5.02
C GLU A 25 -6.64 5.44 -4.37
N PHE A 26 -5.53 5.17 -5.06
CA PHE A 26 -4.24 5.68 -4.62
C PHE A 26 -4.25 7.22 -4.59
N LYS A 27 -3.72 7.79 -3.50
CA LYS A 27 -3.49 9.23 -3.37
C LYS A 27 -2.04 9.47 -3.01
N VAL A 28 -1.40 10.44 -3.67
CA VAL A 28 -0.06 10.88 -3.29
C VAL A 28 -0.12 11.45 -1.87
N TYR A 29 0.75 10.95 -0.99
CA TYR A 29 0.84 11.45 0.38
C TYR A 29 1.21 12.95 0.37
N PRO A 30 0.56 13.81 1.19
CA PRO A 30 0.88 15.23 1.25
C PRO A 30 2.36 15.50 1.52
N GLY A 31 3.02 16.27 0.66
CA GLY A 31 4.45 16.57 0.77
C GLY A 31 5.38 15.53 0.15
N ALA A 32 4.88 14.35 -0.25
CA ALA A 32 5.66 13.41 -1.04
C ALA A 32 5.84 13.91 -2.48
N LYS A 33 7.02 13.65 -3.04
CA LYS A 33 7.38 14.05 -4.41
C LYS A 33 7.70 12.84 -5.25
N LEU A 34 7.31 12.85 -6.52
CA LEU A 34 7.73 11.83 -7.47
C LEU A 34 9.26 11.92 -7.65
N ASP A 35 9.95 10.82 -7.45
CA ASP A 35 11.37 10.67 -7.77
C ASP A 35 11.47 9.99 -9.13
N GLU A 36 11.65 10.78 -10.19
CA GLU A 36 11.70 10.29 -11.57
C GLU A 36 12.86 9.31 -11.78
N ARG A 37 14.01 9.54 -11.13
CA ARG A 37 15.16 8.66 -11.24
C ARG A 37 14.87 7.31 -10.60
N ALA A 38 14.40 7.30 -9.36
CA ALA A 38 14.05 6.06 -8.66
C ALA A 38 12.92 5.32 -9.39
N THR A 39 11.96 6.06 -9.96
CA THR A 39 10.88 5.51 -10.79
C THR A 39 11.41 4.80 -12.03
N ASN A 40 12.32 5.43 -12.76
CA ASN A 40 12.97 4.84 -13.94
C ASN A 40 13.82 3.62 -13.57
N ASP A 41 14.57 3.72 -12.47
CA ASP A 41 15.39 2.62 -11.97
C ASP A 41 14.56 1.41 -11.55
N ALA A 42 13.49 1.63 -10.78
CA ALA A 42 12.57 0.58 -10.36
C ALA A 42 11.86 -0.06 -11.58
N SER A 43 11.42 0.76 -12.54
CA SER A 43 10.79 0.27 -13.77
C SER A 43 11.73 -0.57 -14.62
N GLU A 44 13.02 -0.22 -14.71
CA GLU A 44 14.01 -1.02 -15.43
C GLU A 44 14.27 -2.35 -14.72
N LEU A 45 14.40 -2.35 -13.39
CA LEU A 45 14.56 -3.58 -12.61
C LEU A 45 13.35 -4.51 -12.74
N ALA A 46 12.13 -3.96 -12.71
CA ALA A 46 10.91 -4.73 -12.95
C ALA A 46 10.88 -5.36 -14.34
N LYS A 47 11.26 -4.60 -15.38
CA LYS A 47 11.40 -5.13 -16.75
C LYS A 47 12.44 -6.25 -16.84
N GLN A 48 13.61 -6.08 -16.21
CA GLN A 48 14.65 -7.11 -16.16
C GLN A 48 14.18 -8.38 -15.43
N ALA A 49 13.33 -8.22 -14.41
CA ALA A 49 12.71 -9.32 -13.68
C ALA A 49 11.46 -9.92 -14.37
N ASN A 50 11.11 -9.45 -15.59
CA ASN A 50 9.89 -9.81 -16.30
C ASN A 50 8.59 -9.57 -15.50
N MET A 51 8.60 -8.55 -14.63
CA MET A 51 7.40 -8.08 -13.94
C MET A 51 6.62 -7.16 -14.88
N GLY A 52 5.40 -7.54 -15.23
CA GLY A 52 4.50 -6.75 -16.09
C GLY A 52 3.83 -5.57 -15.37
N SER A 53 4.53 -4.93 -14.43
CA SER A 53 3.96 -3.88 -13.55
C SER A 53 4.55 -2.51 -13.86
N GLU A 54 3.71 -1.47 -13.83
CA GLU A 54 4.15 -0.07 -13.80
C GLU A 54 4.48 0.31 -12.35
N LEU A 55 5.58 1.05 -12.19
CA LEU A 55 6.08 1.47 -10.89
C LEU A 55 6.16 3.00 -10.85
N LYS A 56 5.75 3.60 -9.74
CA LYS A 56 5.98 5.02 -9.41
C LYS A 56 6.57 5.12 -8.03
N VAL A 57 7.67 5.86 -7.89
CA VAL A 57 8.38 6.01 -6.61
C VAL A 57 8.22 7.44 -6.11
N TYR A 58 7.62 7.58 -4.94
CA TYR A 58 7.52 8.86 -4.24
C TYR A 58 8.39 8.86 -2.99
N THR A 59 8.95 10.02 -2.65
CA THR A 59 9.80 10.20 -1.47
C THR A 59 9.28 11.34 -0.60
N THR A 60 9.44 11.20 0.72
CA THR A 60 9.14 12.24 1.71
C THR A 60 10.08 12.12 2.91
N ASP A 61 10.38 13.24 3.56
CA ASP A 61 11.19 13.27 4.78
C ASP A 61 10.38 12.83 6.03
N ASP A 62 9.05 12.78 5.92
CA ASP A 62 8.13 12.39 6.99
C ASP A 62 8.39 10.97 7.52
N ALA A 63 8.11 10.77 8.81
CA ALA A 63 8.33 9.49 9.50
C ALA A 63 7.45 8.36 8.94
N PHE A 64 7.97 7.12 9.03
CA PHE A 64 7.28 5.91 8.55
C PHE A 64 5.86 5.79 9.08
N ASP A 65 5.66 5.95 10.39
CA ASP A 65 4.36 5.74 11.03
C ASP A 65 3.29 6.72 10.52
N MET A 66 3.67 7.95 10.17
CA MET A 66 2.75 8.94 9.62
C MET A 66 2.29 8.54 8.22
N VAL A 67 3.23 8.19 7.35
CA VAL A 67 2.95 7.77 5.96
C VAL A 67 2.18 6.46 5.93
N ALA A 68 2.59 5.47 6.72
CA ALA A 68 1.91 4.18 6.82
C ALA A 68 0.48 4.34 7.35
N SER A 69 0.26 5.17 8.38
CA SER A 69 -1.08 5.42 8.93
C SER A 69 -1.99 6.11 7.92
N PHE A 70 -1.47 7.06 7.14
CA PHE A 70 -2.24 7.68 6.05
C PHE A 70 -2.75 6.64 5.06
N TYR A 71 -1.87 5.75 4.57
CA TYR A 71 -2.26 4.74 3.59
C TYR A 71 -3.16 3.64 4.19
N LYS A 72 -3.00 3.27 5.46
CA LYS A 72 -3.93 2.39 6.18
C LYS A 72 -5.34 2.98 6.34
N GLY A 73 -5.46 4.31 6.28
CA GLY A 73 -6.76 4.99 6.29
C GLY A 73 -7.52 4.89 4.95
N ILE A 74 -6.85 4.50 3.87
CA ILE A 74 -7.43 4.43 2.52
C ILE A 74 -7.32 3.04 1.86
N GLY A 75 -6.54 2.13 2.42
CA GLY A 75 -6.35 0.77 1.91
C GLY A 75 -6.15 -0.25 3.03
N THR A 76 -6.03 -1.52 2.66
CA THR A 76 -5.88 -2.63 3.61
C THR A 76 -4.41 -3.00 3.75
N GLU A 77 -3.90 -3.06 4.98
CA GLU A 77 -2.54 -3.54 5.23
C GLU A 77 -2.44 -5.06 5.03
N TYR A 78 -1.62 -5.47 4.06
CA TYR A 78 -1.23 -6.86 3.87
C TYR A 78 -0.08 -7.22 4.81
N LYS A 79 -0.30 -8.23 5.65
CA LYS A 79 0.71 -8.76 6.57
C LYS A 79 1.48 -9.88 5.88
N MET A 80 2.77 -9.63 5.58
CA MET A 80 3.65 -10.62 4.98
C MET A 80 3.72 -11.90 5.84
N PRO A 81 3.58 -13.10 5.25
CA PRO A 81 3.59 -14.38 5.99
C PRO A 81 4.91 -14.69 6.70
N SER A 82 6.03 -14.12 6.23
CA SER A 82 7.38 -14.37 6.71
C SER A 82 7.71 -13.74 8.08
N GLY A 83 6.76 -13.05 8.71
CA GLY A 83 6.99 -12.34 9.96
C GLY A 83 7.86 -11.08 9.78
N PRO A 84 8.19 -10.37 10.87
CA PRO A 84 8.99 -9.15 10.82
C PRO A 84 10.38 -9.44 10.23
N THR A 85 10.71 -8.77 9.12
CA THR A 85 12.03 -8.85 8.48
C THR A 85 13.07 -8.09 9.29
N LYS A 86 14.26 -8.69 9.47
CA LYS A 86 15.47 -7.94 9.87
C LYS A 86 15.81 -6.99 8.71
N GLY A 87 15.40 -5.73 8.81
CA GLY A 87 15.49 -4.78 7.70
C GLY A 87 14.73 -3.48 7.99
N PRO A 88 14.54 -2.62 6.98
CA PRO A 88 13.78 -1.39 7.14
C PRO A 88 12.34 -1.68 7.51
N GLN A 89 11.72 -0.74 8.22
CA GLN A 89 10.29 -0.77 8.49
C GLN A 89 9.55 -0.77 7.16
N CYS A 90 8.65 -1.74 6.97
CA CYS A 90 7.87 -1.89 5.75
C CYS A 90 6.38 -2.01 6.09
N ALA A 91 5.53 -1.38 5.28
CA ALA A 91 4.10 -1.66 5.23
C ALA A 91 3.71 -1.90 3.77
N PHE A 92 2.82 -2.86 3.55
CA PHE A 92 2.27 -3.19 2.24
C PHE A 92 0.78 -2.89 2.28
N ILE A 93 0.31 -2.02 1.41
CA ILE A 93 -1.07 -1.53 1.41
C ILE A 93 -1.71 -1.91 0.09
N LEU A 94 -2.79 -2.67 0.16
CA LEU A 94 -3.65 -3.01 -0.97
C LEU A 94 -4.72 -1.92 -1.11
N PHE A 95 -4.88 -1.41 -2.31
CA PHE A 95 -5.90 -0.40 -2.62
C PHE A 95 -7.15 -1.01 -3.28
N ASP A 96 -7.12 -2.31 -3.58
CA ASP A 96 -8.24 -3.11 -4.06
C ASP A 96 -8.76 -4.08 -2.99
N GLU A 97 -9.76 -4.88 -3.35
CA GLU A 97 -10.39 -5.89 -2.47
C GLU A 97 -9.62 -7.22 -2.43
N GLU A 98 -8.42 -7.26 -3.00
CA GLU A 98 -7.60 -8.45 -3.08
C GLU A 98 -6.98 -8.79 -1.72
N LYS A 99 -6.56 -10.06 -1.55
CA LYS A 99 -6.08 -10.56 -0.26
C LYS A 99 -4.56 -10.64 -0.16
N ASP A 100 -3.87 -10.52 -1.29
CA ASP A 100 -2.42 -10.62 -1.36
C ASP A 100 -1.85 -9.74 -2.48
N LEU A 101 -0.55 -9.51 -2.39
CA LEU A 101 0.18 -8.65 -3.32
C LEU A 101 0.24 -9.25 -4.74
N SER A 102 0.05 -10.56 -4.91
CA SER A 102 0.17 -11.21 -6.21
C SER A 102 -1.09 -11.03 -7.05
N THR A 103 -2.27 -11.11 -6.41
CA THR A 103 -3.57 -10.90 -7.07
C THR A 103 -3.96 -9.43 -7.15
N SER A 104 -3.46 -8.58 -6.25
CA SER A 104 -3.68 -7.13 -6.28
C SER A 104 -3.14 -6.48 -7.55
N LYS A 105 -3.97 -5.64 -8.17
CA LYS A 105 -3.66 -4.80 -9.33
C LYS A 105 -3.10 -3.44 -8.91
N LEU A 106 -3.40 -2.99 -7.69
CA LEU A 106 -2.97 -1.70 -7.19
C LEU A 106 -2.58 -1.80 -5.71
N TRP A 107 -1.29 -1.66 -5.42
CA TRP A 107 -0.77 -1.68 -4.06
C TRP A 107 0.47 -0.80 -3.91
N ALA A 108 0.80 -0.42 -2.68
CA ALA A 108 2.03 0.30 -2.38
C ALA A 108 2.85 -0.35 -1.28
N LYS A 109 4.17 -0.25 -1.41
CA LYS A 109 5.14 -0.49 -0.34
C LYS A 109 5.56 0.85 0.26
N ILE A 110 5.38 1.01 1.56
CA ILE A 110 5.94 2.11 2.34
C ILE A 110 7.16 1.58 3.05
N GLN A 111 8.29 2.28 2.99
CA GLN A 111 9.52 1.83 3.62
C GLN A 111 10.34 2.98 4.21
N ARG A 112 10.89 2.79 5.42
CA ARG A 112 11.94 3.65 6.00
C ARG A 112 12.96 2.81 6.81
N PRO A 113 14.27 3.12 6.74
CA PRO A 113 14.91 4.01 5.78
C PRO A 113 14.68 3.53 4.34
N ALA A 114 14.76 4.45 3.39
CA ALA A 114 14.81 4.07 1.99
C ALA A 114 16.09 3.26 1.76
N TRP A 115 15.89 2.03 1.33
CA TRP A 115 16.90 1.03 1.04
C TRP A 115 16.72 0.69 -0.43
N GLU A 116 17.82 0.71 -1.19
CA GLU A 116 17.79 0.41 -2.63
C GLU A 116 16.92 1.39 -3.43
N LEU A 117 16.95 2.69 -3.05
CA LEU A 117 16.15 3.71 -3.73
C LEU A 117 16.59 3.91 -5.20
N TYR A 118 17.91 3.91 -5.42
CA TYR A 118 18.53 3.95 -6.75
C TYR A 118 19.31 2.67 -7.03
N LYS A 119 19.56 2.34 -8.29
CA LYS A 119 20.33 1.13 -8.66
C LYS A 119 21.73 1.08 -8.02
N GLU A 120 22.37 2.23 -7.82
CA GLU A 120 23.69 2.29 -7.20
C GLU A 120 23.63 2.01 -5.69
N ASP A 121 22.51 2.36 -5.03
CA ASP A 121 22.32 2.10 -3.60
C ASP A 121 22.30 0.59 -3.31
N ILE A 122 21.88 -0.24 -4.27
CA ILE A 122 21.94 -1.71 -4.19
C ILE A 122 23.40 -2.18 -4.06
N LYS A 123 24.30 -1.61 -4.87
CA LYS A 123 25.74 -2.00 -4.88
C LYS A 123 26.45 -1.57 -3.61
N GLU A 124 26.09 -0.40 -3.09
CA GLU A 124 26.73 0.21 -1.91
C GLU A 124 26.01 -0.14 -0.60
N MET A 125 24.91 -0.90 -0.65
CA MET A 125 24.00 -1.15 0.47
C MET A 125 23.60 0.15 1.19
N LYS A 126 23.40 1.21 0.43
CA LYS A 126 23.19 2.55 0.96
C LYS A 126 21.79 2.70 1.53
N LEU A 127 21.73 3.19 2.77
CA LEU A 127 20.49 3.56 3.45
C LEU A 127 20.34 5.07 3.45
N ARG A 128 19.14 5.55 3.13
CA ARG A 128 18.78 6.97 3.17
C ARG A 128 17.67 7.15 4.19
N ASP A 129 17.87 8.09 5.12
CA ASP A 129 16.89 8.36 6.17
C ASP A 129 15.73 9.23 5.64
N ILE A 130 14.98 8.65 4.71
CA ILE A 130 13.75 9.20 4.12
C ILE A 130 12.74 8.06 3.96
N THR A 131 11.45 8.38 3.91
CA THR A 131 10.41 7.41 3.62
C THR A 131 10.18 7.33 2.11
N VAL A 132 10.16 6.11 1.59
CA VAL A 132 9.82 5.83 0.19
C VAL A 132 8.46 5.15 0.10
N ILE A 133 7.68 5.55 -0.91
CA ILE A 133 6.39 4.98 -1.28
C ILE A 133 6.56 4.45 -2.71
N ILE A 134 6.56 3.13 -2.85
CA ILE A 134 6.65 2.46 -4.16
C ILE A 134 5.24 2.01 -4.51
N LEU A 135 4.61 2.70 -5.46
CA LEU A 135 3.32 2.32 -6.02
C LEU A 135 3.53 1.30 -7.13
N VAL A 136 2.74 0.23 -7.12
CA VAL A 136 2.76 -0.84 -8.12
C VAL A 136 1.38 -0.95 -8.75
N GLU A 137 1.33 -0.81 -10.08
CA GLU A 137 0.12 -0.96 -10.90
C GLU A 137 0.35 -2.15 -11.87
N LYS A 138 -0.61 -3.08 -11.98
CA LYS A 138 -0.51 -4.28 -12.84
C LYS A 138 -1.61 -4.34 -13.91
#